data_AF-A0A4R3MPW9-F1
#
_entry.id   AF-A0A4R3MPW9-F1
#
_cell.length_a   1.000
_cell.length_b   1.000
_cell.length_c   1.000
_cell.angle_alpha   90.00
_cell.angle_beta   90.00
_cell.angle_gamma   90.00
#
_symmetry.space_group_name_H-M   'P 1'
#
loop_
_entity.id
_entity.type
_entity.pdbx_description
1 polymer ?
#
loop_
_entity_poly.entity_id
_entity_poly.type
_entity_poly.pdbx_seq_one_letter_code
_entity_poly.pdbx_strand_id
1 'polypeptide(L)'
;MIKCKNKNNNCINNNRNFNYKNQNAGVTLIEIIVALAIISIIMIPVFGLLNHSFMMVIDSRRTMEASNIAQQIVEERYMESRDLTVQPPLQGINKDWLSNSDFDYLMNQKDFWIVEEIEREGRIIKLLIRIYNDNNETKLLAQIESRFIWLFEEGGS
;
A
#
# COMPACT_ATOMS: atom_id res chain seq x y z
N MET A 1 23.41 -50.82 45.33
CA MET A 1 23.47 -52.22 45.82
C MET A 1 22.34 -53.00 45.17
N ILE A 2 22.61 -53.75 44.10
CA ILE A 2 21.60 -54.51 43.35
C ILE A 2 21.76 -55.99 43.70
N LYS A 3 20.70 -56.61 44.26
CA LYS A 3 20.64 -58.03 44.60
C LYS A 3 20.18 -58.84 43.39
N CYS A 4 21.03 -59.73 42.88
CA CYS A 4 20.62 -60.79 41.97
C CYS A 4 20.31 -62.06 42.79
N LYS A 5 19.05 -62.53 42.72
CA LYS A 5 18.60 -63.76 43.34
C LYS A 5 17.80 -64.55 42.31
N ASN A 6 18.45 -65.38 41.48
CA ASN A 6 17.89 -66.65 41.06
C ASN A 6 18.92 -67.52 40.32
N LYS A 7 18.96 -68.80 40.66
CA LYS A 7 19.82 -69.84 40.11
C LYS A 7 18.93 -70.63 39.16
N ASN A 8 18.84 -70.18 37.90
CA ASN A 8 18.43 -70.98 36.73
C ASN A 8 18.42 -70.08 35.49
N ASN A 9 19.49 -70.25 34.71
CA ASN A 9 19.60 -70.22 33.26
C ASN A 9 18.99 -69.04 32.48
N ASN A 10 19.89 -68.39 31.73
CA ASN A 10 19.68 -67.40 30.68
C ASN A 10 19.41 -65.96 31.13
N CYS A 11 20.43 -65.35 31.77
CA CYS A 11 20.68 -63.94 31.55
C CYS A 11 21.09 -63.75 30.07
N ILE A 12 20.11 -63.54 29.19
CA ILE A 12 20.38 -63.07 27.83
C ILE A 12 20.94 -61.66 27.98
N ASN A 13 22.26 -61.56 27.95
CA ASN A 13 22.99 -60.31 27.79
C ASN A 13 22.64 -59.75 26.42
N ASN A 14 21.51 -59.03 26.32
CA ASN A 14 21.23 -58.12 25.22
C ASN A 14 22.11 -56.88 25.38
N ASN A 15 23.42 -57.09 25.31
CA ASN A 15 24.38 -56.06 24.92
C ASN A 15 24.19 -55.83 23.41
N ARG A 16 23.02 -55.32 23.04
CA ARG A 16 22.88 -54.60 21.77
C ARG A 16 23.62 -53.30 21.98
N ASN A 17 24.94 -53.37 21.84
CA ASN A 17 25.75 -52.22 21.50
C ASN A 17 25.10 -51.67 20.23
N PHE A 18 24.23 -50.66 20.42
CA PHE A 18 23.84 -49.75 19.37
C PHE A 18 25.13 -49.00 19.03
N ASN A 19 25.97 -49.68 18.25
CA ASN A 19 27.00 -49.04 17.45
C ASN A 19 26.23 -48.16 16.47
N TYR A 20 25.86 -46.96 16.92
CA TYR A 20 25.90 -45.80 16.07
C TYR A 20 27.35 -45.68 15.60
N LYS A 21 27.70 -46.48 14.58
CA LYS A 21 28.81 -46.12 13.71
C LYS A 21 28.45 -44.71 13.26
N ASN A 22 29.17 -43.72 13.80
CA ASN A 22 29.26 -42.41 13.20
C ASN A 22 29.81 -42.63 11.77
N GLN A 23 28.92 -42.89 10.82
CA GLN A 23 29.18 -42.80 9.39
C GLN A 23 29.16 -41.33 8.93
N ASN A 24 29.21 -40.38 9.87
CA ASN A 24 29.21 -38.94 9.65
C ASN A 24 30.58 -38.38 9.23
N ALA A 25 31.51 -39.22 8.75
CA ALA A 25 32.87 -38.80 8.39
C ALA A 25 32.99 -38.22 6.97
N GLY A 26 31.87 -37.83 6.36
CA GLY A 26 31.85 -37.38 4.97
C GLY A 26 30.54 -36.71 4.58
N VAL A 27 29.99 -35.83 5.43
CA VAL A 27 29.11 -34.77 4.92
C VAL A 27 30.04 -33.83 4.16
N THR A 28 30.32 -34.21 2.92
CA THR A 28 31.41 -33.72 2.10
C THR A 28 31.13 -32.28 1.69
N LEU A 29 32.14 -31.40 1.73
CA LEU A 29 32.13 -30.00 1.27
C LEU A 29 31.24 -29.72 0.05
N ILE A 30 31.15 -30.68 -0.89
CA ILE A 30 30.28 -30.63 -2.05
C ILE A 30 28.79 -30.47 -1.71
N GLU A 31 28.27 -31.10 -0.66
CA GLU A 31 26.88 -31.00 -0.24
C GLU A 31 26.55 -29.60 0.28
N ILE A 32 27.51 -28.97 0.98
CA ILE A 32 27.40 -27.57 1.41
C ILE A 32 27.40 -26.64 0.19
N ILE A 33 28.26 -26.88 -0.79
CA ILE A 33 28.32 -26.08 -2.02
C ILE A 33 27.02 -26.22 -2.82
N VAL A 34 26.49 -27.44 -2.96
CA VAL A 34 25.21 -27.69 -3.65
C VAL A 34 24.05 -27.03 -2.90
N ALA A 35 24.01 -27.12 -1.57
CA ALA A 35 23.00 -26.44 -0.77
C ALA A 35 23.06 -24.91 -0.94
N LEU A 36 24.26 -24.30 -0.91
CA LEU A 36 24.45 -22.87 -1.14
C LEU A 36 24.03 -22.45 -2.56
N ALA A 37 24.30 -23.29 -3.57
CA ALA A 37 23.87 -23.03 -4.94
C ALA A 37 22.34 -23.07 -5.07
N ILE A 38 21.67 -24.02 -4.41
CA ILE A 38 20.20 -24.08 -4.41
C ILE A 38 19.63 -22.85 -3.70
N ILE A 39 20.21 -22.45 -2.55
CA ILE A 39 19.77 -21.25 -1.81
C ILE A 39 19.93 -19.99 -2.66
N SER A 40 21.06 -19.80 -3.35
CA SER A 40 21.28 -18.60 -4.16
C SER A 40 20.29 -18.49 -5.33
N ILE A 41 19.93 -19.62 -5.95
CA ILE A 41 18.90 -19.67 -7.00
C ILE A 41 17.53 -19.25 -6.44
N ILE A 42 17.17 -19.70 -5.24
CA ILE A 42 15.90 -19.35 -4.60
C ILE A 42 15.86 -17.89 -4.15
N MET A 43 16.99 -17.30 -3.75
CA MET A 43 17.04 -15.92 -3.26
C MET A 43 16.68 -14.88 -4.32
N ILE A 44 17.03 -15.12 -5.60
CA ILE A 44 16.77 -14.18 -6.70
C ILE A 44 15.27 -13.81 -6.82
N PRO A 45 14.34 -14.76 -6.98
CA PRO A 45 12.91 -14.43 -7.05
C PRO A 45 12.37 -13.85 -5.74
N VAL A 46 12.91 -14.25 -4.58
CA VAL A 46 12.50 -13.68 -3.28
C VAL A 46 12.79 -12.17 -3.23
N PHE A 47 13.98 -11.74 -3.65
CA PHE A 47 14.30 -10.31 -3.72
C PHE A 47 13.41 -9.58 -4.73
N GLY A 48 13.09 -10.21 -5.86
CA GLY A 48 12.14 -9.65 -6.83
C GLY A 48 10.77 -9.38 -6.22
N LEU A 49 10.22 -10.36 -5.48
CA LEU A 49 8.94 -10.21 -4.79
C LEU A 49 8.97 -9.15 -3.69
N LEU A 50 10.07 -9.07 -2.93
CA LEU A 50 10.24 -8.04 -1.90
C LEU A 50 10.24 -6.64 -2.51
N ASN A 51 11.03 -6.42 -3.56
CA ASN A 51 11.07 -5.13 -4.25
C ASN A 51 9.70 -4.74 -4.80
N HIS A 52 8.98 -5.68 -5.43
CA HIS A 52 7.64 -5.44 -5.93
C HIS A 52 6.67 -5.07 -4.79
N SER A 53 6.76 -5.77 -3.65
CA SER A 53 5.92 -5.50 -2.48
C SER A 53 6.16 -4.10 -1.92
N PHE A 54 7.42 -3.67 -1.82
CA PHE A 54 7.74 -2.30 -1.38
C PHE A 54 7.18 -1.24 -2.32
N MET A 55 7.33 -1.43 -3.64
CA MET A 55 6.77 -0.50 -4.63
C MET A 55 5.25 -0.44 -4.56
N MET A 56 4.59 -1.59 -4.38
CA MET A 56 3.13 -1.65 -4.22
C MET A 56 2.66 -0.90 -2.97
N VAL A 57 3.37 -1.00 -1.84
CA VAL A 57 3.05 -0.25 -0.62
C VAL A 57 3.18 1.26 -0.83
N ILE A 58 4.24 1.70 -1.52
CA ILE A 58 4.44 3.12 -1.84
C ILE A 58 3.32 3.63 -2.75
N ASP A 59 3.00 2.89 -3.82
CA ASP A 59 1.92 3.26 -4.73
C ASP A 59 0.56 3.29 -4.02
N SER A 60 0.26 2.29 -3.19
CA SER A 60 -0.98 2.25 -2.40
C SER A 60 -1.08 3.44 -1.45
N ARG A 61 0.03 3.84 -0.82
CA ARG A 61 0.07 5.02 0.05
C ARG A 61 -0.22 6.30 -0.74
N ARG A 62 0.42 6.49 -1.91
CA ARG A 62 0.18 7.66 -2.77
C ARG A 62 -1.28 7.74 -3.24
N THR A 63 -1.87 6.61 -3.63
CA THR A 63 -3.30 6.55 -4.01
C THR A 63 -4.24 6.89 -2.85
N MET A 64 -3.94 6.41 -1.64
CA MET A 64 -4.73 6.75 -0.44
C MET A 64 -4.62 8.25 -0.11
N GLU A 65 -3.42 8.81 -0.15
CA GLU A 65 -3.18 10.24 0.08
C GLU A 65 -3.91 11.10 -0.97
N ALA A 66 -3.82 10.75 -2.26
CA ALA A 66 -4.58 11.41 -3.33
C ALA A 66 -6.09 11.31 -3.10
N SER A 67 -6.61 10.15 -2.67
CA SER A 67 -8.04 9.99 -2.39
C SER A 67 -8.50 10.90 -1.25
N ASN A 68 -7.70 11.02 -0.19
CA ASN A 68 -8.01 11.92 0.93
C ASN A 68 -8.02 13.40 0.49
N ILE A 69 -7.08 13.82 -0.35
CA ILE A 69 -7.05 15.18 -0.91
C ILE A 69 -8.30 15.43 -1.76
N ALA A 70 -8.65 14.50 -2.67
CA ALA A 70 -9.84 14.63 -3.50
C ALA A 70 -11.12 14.73 -2.64
N GLN A 71 -11.21 13.93 -1.57
CA GLN A 71 -12.33 13.99 -0.64
C GLN A 71 -12.40 15.33 0.08
N GLN A 72 -11.27 15.86 0.55
CA GLN A 72 -11.21 17.14 1.24
C GLN A 72 -11.69 18.29 0.34
N ILE A 73 -11.26 18.34 -0.91
CA ILE A 73 -11.72 19.36 -1.87
C ILE A 73 -13.22 19.21 -2.12
N VAL A 74 -13.72 17.98 -2.28
CA VAL A 74 -15.16 17.70 -2.39
C VAL A 74 -15.94 18.23 -1.18
N GLU A 75 -15.44 18.00 0.04
CA GLU A 75 -16.05 18.46 1.27
C GLU A 75 -16.03 19.98 1.37
N GLU A 76 -14.92 20.63 1.00
CA GLU A 76 -14.80 22.08 0.94
C GLU A 76 -15.81 22.69 -0.04
N ARG A 77 -15.85 22.19 -1.29
CA ARG A 77 -16.85 22.61 -2.28
C ARG A 77 -18.29 22.37 -1.83
N TYR A 78 -18.52 21.28 -1.11
CA TYR A 78 -19.83 21.02 -0.54
C TYR A 78 -20.19 22.07 0.53
N MET A 79 -19.25 22.44 1.41
CA MET A 79 -19.48 23.49 2.40
C MET A 79 -19.73 24.86 1.74
N GLU A 80 -18.95 25.22 0.72
CA GLU A 80 -19.17 26.42 -0.10
C GLU A 80 -20.57 26.44 -0.73
N SER A 81 -21.04 25.28 -1.23
CA SER A 81 -22.37 25.18 -1.86
C SER A 81 -23.55 25.48 -0.94
N ARG A 82 -23.31 25.41 0.38
CA ARG A 82 -24.32 25.71 1.41
C ARG A 82 -24.23 27.14 1.94
N ASP A 83 -23.17 27.86 1.61
CA ASP A 83 -23.01 29.26 1.97
C ASP A 83 -23.65 30.15 0.89
N LEU A 84 -24.74 30.82 1.27
CA LEU A 84 -25.49 31.72 0.38
C LEU A 84 -24.67 32.93 -0.08
N THR A 85 -23.58 33.25 0.62
CA THR A 85 -22.71 34.37 0.28
C THR A 85 -21.66 34.00 -0.78
N VAL A 86 -21.41 32.70 -0.98
CA VAL A 86 -20.40 32.20 -1.92
C VAL A 86 -21.04 31.92 -3.27
N GLN A 87 -20.51 32.56 -4.31
CA GLN A 87 -20.99 32.33 -5.67
C GLN A 87 -20.55 30.96 -6.20
N PRO A 88 -21.39 30.29 -7.01
CA PRO A 88 -21.03 29.02 -7.62
C PRO A 88 -19.82 29.15 -8.53
N PRO A 89 -18.87 28.19 -8.50
CA PRO A 89 -17.66 28.24 -9.31
C PRO A 89 -17.99 28.28 -10.81
N LEU A 90 -17.10 28.91 -11.59
CA LEU A 90 -17.24 29.01 -13.04
C LEU A 90 -17.15 27.61 -13.67
N GLN A 91 -17.95 27.37 -14.71
CA GLN A 91 -17.86 26.13 -15.49
C GLN A 91 -16.52 26.07 -16.21
N GLY A 92 -15.87 24.91 -16.18
CA GLY A 92 -14.59 24.72 -16.86
C GLY A 92 -13.69 23.70 -16.17
N ILE A 93 -12.44 23.69 -16.61
CA ILE A 93 -11.39 22.84 -16.03
C ILE A 93 -10.40 23.76 -15.34
N ASN A 94 -10.31 23.65 -14.02
CA ASN A 94 -9.28 24.27 -13.22
C ASN A 94 -8.15 23.25 -13.00
N LYS A 95 -6.91 23.67 -13.22
CA LYS A 95 -5.74 22.83 -13.00
C LYS A 95 -4.78 23.57 -12.10
N ASP A 96 -4.40 22.94 -11.00
CA ASP A 96 -3.46 23.54 -10.07
C ASP A 96 -2.52 22.49 -9.48
N TRP A 97 -1.34 22.97 -9.08
CA TRP A 97 -0.50 22.22 -8.17
C TRP A 97 -1.03 22.45 -6.76
N LEU A 98 -1.04 21.41 -5.93
CA LEU A 98 -1.20 21.62 -4.51
C LEU A 98 0.00 22.45 -4.01
N SER A 99 -0.17 23.75 -3.86
CA SER A 99 0.85 24.63 -3.30
C SER A 99 0.80 24.51 -1.78
N ASN A 100 1.94 24.29 -1.14
CA ASN A 100 2.06 24.04 0.30
C ASN A 100 1.38 25.10 1.22
N SER A 101 0.91 26.24 0.68
CA SER A 101 0.29 27.31 1.46
C SER A 101 -1.12 27.00 1.96
N ASP A 102 -1.87 26.12 1.29
CA ASP A 102 -3.31 25.99 1.57
C ASP A 102 -3.61 24.80 2.49
N PHE A 103 -2.65 23.87 2.64
CA PHE A 103 -2.73 22.71 3.53
C PHE A 103 -1.43 22.55 4.35
N ASP A 104 -1.12 23.57 5.14
CA ASP A 104 0.18 23.77 5.83
C ASP A 104 0.49 22.81 7.01
N TYR A 105 -0.22 21.69 7.16
CA TYR A 105 -0.01 20.80 8.32
C TYR A 105 0.42 19.37 8.01
N LEU A 106 0.37 18.88 6.77
CA LEU A 106 0.67 17.46 6.51
C LEU A 106 1.62 17.12 5.37
N MET A 107 1.90 18.00 4.40
CA MET A 107 2.79 17.61 3.28
C MET A 107 3.65 18.75 2.77
N ASN A 108 4.95 18.66 3.03
CA ASN A 108 5.98 19.52 2.46
C ASN A 108 6.40 19.08 1.03
N GLN A 109 5.57 18.32 0.31
CA GLN A 109 5.91 17.79 -1.01
C GLN A 109 4.81 18.11 -2.03
N LYS A 110 5.17 18.91 -3.03
CA LYS A 110 4.37 19.22 -4.23
C LYS A 110 4.32 17.99 -5.13
N ASP A 111 3.57 16.97 -4.73
CA ASP A 111 3.60 15.65 -5.36
C ASP A 111 2.38 15.33 -6.23
N PHE A 112 1.36 16.20 -6.22
CA PHE A 112 0.08 15.94 -6.86
C PHE A 112 -0.35 17.07 -7.79
N TRP A 113 -0.75 16.70 -9.00
CA TRP A 113 -1.38 17.57 -9.98
C TRP A 113 -2.89 17.37 -9.92
N ILE A 114 -3.62 18.44 -9.64
CA ILE A 114 -5.06 18.39 -9.40
C ILE A 114 -5.78 19.00 -10.58
N VAL A 115 -6.75 18.27 -11.10
CA VAL A 115 -7.64 18.70 -12.18
C VAL A 115 -9.07 18.66 -11.66
N GLU A 116 -9.66 19.84 -11.52
CA GLU A 116 -11.04 20.05 -11.12
C GLU A 116 -11.86 20.40 -12.36
N GLU A 117 -12.81 19.54 -12.72
CA GLU A 117 -13.72 19.73 -13.85
C GLU A 117 -15.13 20.01 -13.30
N ILE A 118 -15.68 21.15 -13.70
CA ILE A 118 -16.93 21.68 -13.19
C ILE A 118 -17.91 21.79 -14.35
N GLU A 119 -19.01 21.06 -14.28
CA GLU A 119 -20.14 21.11 -15.21
C GLU A 119 -21.37 21.67 -14.48
N ARG A 120 -22.05 22.66 -15.09
CA ARG A 120 -23.21 23.31 -14.49
C ARG A 120 -24.49 22.95 -15.25
N GLU A 121 -25.47 22.44 -14.52
CA GLU A 121 -26.81 22.10 -15.01
C GLU A 121 -27.86 22.85 -14.16
N GLY A 122 -28.03 24.14 -14.43
CA GLY A 122 -28.89 25.01 -13.62
C GLY A 122 -28.33 25.21 -12.21
N ARG A 123 -29.05 24.74 -11.19
CA ARG A 123 -28.61 24.79 -9.77
C ARG A 123 -27.78 23.58 -9.34
N ILE A 124 -27.70 22.56 -10.21
CA ILE A 124 -26.89 21.37 -9.94
C ILE A 124 -25.51 21.60 -10.54
N ILE A 125 -24.48 21.42 -9.72
CA ILE A 125 -23.09 21.42 -10.15
C ILE A 125 -22.57 20.00 -10.03
N LYS A 126 -22.03 19.51 -11.13
CA LYS A 126 -21.27 18.25 -11.17
C LYS A 126 -19.79 18.61 -11.09
N LEU A 127 -19.15 18.07 -10.06
CA LEU A 127 -17.75 18.27 -9.75
C LEU A 127 -17.01 16.96 -9.97
N LEU A 128 -15.99 16.99 -10.82
CA LEU A 128 -15.12 15.86 -11.09
C LEU A 128 -13.69 16.23 -10.75
N ILE A 129 -13.15 15.60 -9.71
CA ILE A 129 -11.78 15.82 -9.27
C ILE A 129 -10.94 14.64 -9.72
N ARG A 130 -9.84 14.92 -10.42
CA ARG A 130 -8.82 13.95 -10.79
C ARG A 130 -7.47 14.39 -10.22
N ILE A 131 -6.78 13.45 -9.59
CA ILE A 131 -5.45 13.69 -9.03
C ILE A 131 -4.44 12.80 -9.71
N TYR A 132 -3.40 13.43 -10.23
CA TYR A 132 -2.33 12.80 -10.98
C TYR A 132 -1.01 12.90 -10.24
N ASN A 133 -0.12 11.97 -10.55
CA ASN A 133 1.24 11.95 -10.03
C ASN A 133 2.15 13.04 -10.63
N ASP A 134 1.77 13.58 -11.79
CA ASP A 134 2.52 14.59 -12.53
C ASP A 134 1.58 15.54 -13.31
N ASN A 135 2.13 16.66 -13.77
CA ASN A 135 1.41 17.64 -14.60
C ASN A 135 1.14 17.19 -16.03
N ASN A 136 1.78 16.11 -16.47
CA ASN A 136 1.55 15.51 -17.77
C ASN A 136 0.33 14.56 -17.75
N GLU A 137 -0.33 14.42 -16.60
CA GLU A 137 -1.53 13.61 -16.41
C GLU A 137 -1.31 12.14 -16.76
N THR A 138 -0.09 11.62 -16.56
CA THR A 138 0.31 10.29 -17.05
C THR A 138 -0.22 9.15 -16.18
N LYS A 139 -0.25 9.35 -14.86
CA LYS A 139 -0.68 8.36 -13.87
C LYS A 139 -1.77 8.96 -13.00
N LEU A 140 -3.02 8.58 -13.27
CA LEU A 140 -4.16 8.90 -12.41
C LEU A 140 -4.02 8.10 -11.10
N LEU A 141 -4.06 8.82 -9.97
CA LEU A 141 -3.96 8.23 -8.64
C LEU A 141 -5.32 8.12 -7.95
N ALA A 142 -6.17 9.12 -8.10
CA ALA A 142 -7.51 9.16 -7.54
C ALA A 142 -8.48 9.95 -8.42
N GLN A 143 -9.75 9.58 -8.37
CA GLN A 143 -10.84 10.30 -9.01
C GLN A 143 -12.10 10.24 -8.14
N ILE A 144 -12.74 11.39 -7.93
CA ILE A 144 -14.03 11.49 -7.23
C ILE A 144 -14.97 12.34 -8.09
N GLU A 145 -16.17 11.83 -8.33
CA GLU A 145 -17.28 12.58 -8.93
C GLU A 145 -18.32 12.84 -7.85
N SER A 146 -18.80 14.08 -7.78
CA SER A 146 -19.91 14.44 -6.91
C SER A 146 -20.85 15.43 -7.59
N ARG A 147 -22.08 15.50 -7.09
CA ARG A 147 -23.11 16.42 -7.57
C ARG A 147 -23.73 17.14 -6.38
N PHE A 148 -23.80 18.46 -6.45
CA PHE A 148 -24.33 19.29 -5.38
C PHE A 148 -25.35 20.28 -5.93
N ILE A 149 -26.31 20.67 -5.09
CA ILE A 149 -27.21 21.79 -5.37
C ILE A 149 -26.57 23.02 -4.75
N TRP A 150 -26.25 24.03 -5.56
CA TRP A 150 -25.69 25.28 -5.05
C TRP A 150 -26.82 26.21 -4.62
N LEU A 151 -26.86 26.53 -3.34
CA LEU A 151 -27.84 27.47 -2.80
C LEU A 151 -27.28 28.89 -2.99
N PHE A 152 -27.87 29.65 -3.90
CA PHE A 152 -27.59 31.08 -4.01
C PHE A 152 -28.91 31.82 -4.16
N GLU A 153 -29.00 33.03 -3.59
CA GLU A 153 -30.12 33.92 -3.90
C GLU A 153 -29.95 34.39 -5.34
N GLU A 154 -30.80 33.89 -6.24
CA GLU A 154 -31.06 34.57 -7.50
C GLU A 154 -31.65 35.93 -7.12
N GLY A 155 -30.78 36.95 -7.02
CA GLY A 155 -31.15 38.29 -6.61
C GLY A 155 -32.43 38.68 -7.32
N GLY A 156 -33.49 38.85 -6.52
CA GLY A 156 -34.81 39.23 -7.01
C GLY A 156 -34.68 40.54 -7.76
N SER A 157 -34.74 40.45 -9.09
CA SER A 157 -34.85 41.57 -10.02
C SER A 157 -36.18 42.29 -9.85
#